data_AF-A0A9D8L1W2-F1
#
_entry.id   AF-A0A9D8L1W2-F1
#
_cell.length_a   1.000
_cell.length_b   1.000
_cell.length_c   1.000
_cell.angle_alpha   90.00
_cell.angle_beta   90.00
_cell.angle_gamma   90.00
#
_symmetry.space_group_name_H-M   'P 1'
#
loop_
_entity.id
_entity.type
_entity.pdbx_description
1 polymer ?
#
loop_
_entity_poly.entity_id
_entity_poly.type
_entity_poly.pdbx_seq_one_letter_code
_entity_poly.pdbx_strand_id
1 'polypeptide(L)'
;MSLLSEDAPESARNAGLGYRYRYWRGTSGRRYLFTAIPSESLADFRSVIVIHAEPMAEGRLRARAVYAIGDEGESDPARPNRAPGDKVFVHLLAATEEDRRQAIADLSAAPVRLAA
;
A
#
# COMPACT_ATOMS: atom_id res chain seq x y z
N MET A 1 -3.54 10.86 -11.37
CA MET A 1 -2.72 9.74 -11.89
C MET A 1 -2.81 8.63 -10.85
N SER A 2 -3.01 7.38 -11.27
CA SER A 2 -3.24 6.29 -10.31
C SER A 2 -1.94 5.78 -9.73
N LEU A 3 -1.92 5.48 -8.43
CA LEU A 3 -0.79 4.80 -7.79
C LEU A 3 -0.76 3.33 -8.24
N LEU A 4 0.30 2.94 -8.95
CA LEU A 4 0.51 1.59 -9.48
C LEU A 4 1.65 0.90 -8.74
N SER A 5 1.55 -0.42 -8.60
CA SER A 5 2.68 -1.21 -8.10
C SER A 5 3.79 -1.28 -9.15
N GLU A 6 5.02 -1.29 -8.68
CA GLU A 6 6.20 -1.71 -9.45
C GLU A 6 6.42 -3.22 -9.31
N ASP A 7 7.47 -3.70 -9.98
CA ASP A 7 7.93 -5.06 -9.84
C ASP A 7 8.33 -5.39 -8.40
N ALA A 8 8.23 -6.69 -8.08
CA ALA A 8 8.75 -7.20 -6.83
C ALA A 8 10.28 -7.00 -6.73
N PRO A 9 10.82 -6.82 -5.50
CA PRO A 9 12.26 -6.88 -5.28
C PRO A 9 12.85 -8.13 -5.93
N GLU A 10 14.02 -8.00 -6.56
CA GLU A 10 14.68 -9.13 -7.23
C GLU A 10 14.93 -10.30 -6.27
N SER A 11 15.39 -10.03 -5.05
CA SER A 11 15.56 -11.04 -4.00
C SER A 11 14.26 -11.78 -3.70
N ALA A 12 13.13 -11.08 -3.62
CA ALA A 12 11.83 -11.70 -3.42
C ALA A 12 11.39 -12.53 -4.64
N ARG A 13 11.66 -12.07 -5.87
CA ARG A 13 11.39 -12.84 -7.09
C ARG A 13 12.20 -14.13 -7.13
N ASN A 14 13.50 -14.05 -6.85
CA ASN A 14 14.41 -15.20 -6.84
C ASN A 14 14.03 -16.22 -5.75
N ALA A 15 13.43 -15.76 -4.65
CA ALA A 15 12.89 -16.62 -3.59
C ALA A 15 11.47 -17.17 -3.88
N GLY A 16 10.87 -16.89 -5.05
CA GLY A 16 9.50 -17.28 -5.37
C GLY A 16 8.42 -16.48 -4.63
N LEU A 17 8.79 -15.40 -3.94
CA LEU A 17 7.92 -14.54 -3.13
C LEU A 17 7.49 -13.26 -3.88
N GLY A 18 7.67 -13.21 -5.19
CA GLY A 18 7.34 -12.04 -6.00
C GLY A 18 5.87 -11.65 -5.95
N TYR A 19 4.95 -12.60 -5.70
CA TYR A 19 3.52 -12.29 -5.52
C TYR A 19 3.21 -11.60 -4.18
N ARG A 20 4.09 -11.79 -3.18
CA ARG A 20 3.91 -11.31 -1.81
C ARG A 20 4.48 -9.91 -1.64
N TYR A 21 5.69 -9.66 -2.15
CA TYR A 21 6.35 -8.38 -1.97
C TYR A 21 6.25 -7.50 -3.21
N ARG A 22 5.85 -6.25 -3.01
CA ARG A 22 5.64 -5.28 -4.10
C ARG A 22 6.14 -3.91 -3.67
N TYR A 23 6.69 -3.16 -4.61
CA TYR A 23 7.03 -1.76 -4.39
C TYR A 23 5.90 -0.86 -4.88
N TRP A 24 5.68 0.25 -4.18
CA TRP A 24 4.92 1.38 -4.67
C TRP A 24 5.80 2.62 -4.61
N ARG A 25 5.76 3.44 -5.66
CA ARG A 25 6.52 4.68 -5.72
C ARG A 25 5.61 5.86 -5.39
N GLY A 26 6.00 6.62 -4.37
CA GLY A 26 5.35 7.88 -4.04
C GLY A 26 5.74 9.00 -5.01
N THR A 27 5.07 10.14 -4.93
CA THR A 27 5.34 11.30 -5.78
C THR A 27 6.75 11.88 -5.64
N SER A 28 7.37 11.70 -4.48
CA SER A 28 8.75 12.07 -4.19
C SER A 28 9.78 11.20 -4.92
N GLY A 29 9.34 10.10 -5.55
CA GLY A 29 10.22 9.10 -6.16
C GLY A 29 10.72 8.03 -5.19
N ARG A 30 10.45 8.16 -3.88
CA ARG A 30 10.73 7.13 -2.89
C ARG A 30 9.91 5.87 -3.17
N ARG A 31 10.52 4.71 -2.93
CA ARG A 31 9.88 3.40 -3.05
C ARG A 31 9.57 2.85 -1.67
N TYR A 32 8.36 2.34 -1.52
CA TYR A 32 7.84 1.76 -0.29
C TYR A 32 7.56 0.28 -0.54
N LEU A 33 8.17 -0.59 0.27
CA LEU A 33 7.98 -2.04 0.19
C LEU A 33 6.72 -2.42 0.98
N PHE A 34 5.77 -3.10 0.36
CA PHE A 34 4.66 -3.72 1.08
C PHE A 34 4.68 -5.24 0.91
N THR A 35 4.08 -5.93 1.88
CA THR A 35 3.79 -7.36 1.83
C THR A 35 2.28 -7.58 1.68
N ALA A 36 1.89 -8.47 0.78
CA ALA A 36 0.55 -8.99 0.69
C ALA A 36 0.22 -9.77 1.96
N ILE A 37 -1.02 -9.63 2.43
CA ILE A 37 -1.58 -10.42 3.53
C ILE A 37 -2.97 -10.91 3.16
N PRO A 38 -3.43 -12.03 3.76
CA PRO A 38 -4.86 -12.33 3.80
C PRO A 38 -5.62 -11.17 4.44
N SER A 39 -6.78 -10.83 3.90
CA SER A 39 -7.51 -9.63 4.34
C SER A 39 -8.07 -9.80 5.75
N GLU A 40 -8.44 -11.02 6.11
CA GLU A 40 -8.87 -11.43 7.44
C GLU A 40 -7.78 -11.19 8.50
N SER A 41 -6.50 -11.27 8.12
CA SER A 41 -5.38 -11.03 9.03
C SER A 41 -5.14 -9.54 9.30
N LEU A 42 -5.77 -8.63 8.56
CA LEU A 42 -5.52 -7.20 8.71
C LEU A 42 -5.88 -6.69 10.12
N ALA A 43 -6.84 -7.33 10.80
CA ALA A 43 -7.23 -7.01 12.17
C ALA A 43 -6.09 -7.22 13.20
N ASP A 44 -5.08 -8.01 12.86
CA ASP A 44 -3.94 -8.31 13.75
C ASP A 44 -2.80 -7.29 13.62
N PHE A 45 -2.85 -6.39 12.63
CA PHE A 45 -1.79 -5.42 12.39
C PHE A 45 -2.04 -4.12 13.15
N ARG A 46 -0.95 -3.52 13.64
CA ARG A 46 -0.91 -2.21 14.31
C ARG A 46 0.24 -1.40 13.73
N SER A 47 0.11 -0.07 13.76
CA SER A 47 1.20 0.82 13.37
C SER A 47 1.67 0.59 11.93
N VAL A 48 0.76 0.31 11.00
CA VAL A 48 1.05 -0.03 9.59
C VAL A 48 0.42 0.95 8.62
N ILE A 49 0.92 0.99 7.38
CA ILE A 49 0.22 1.58 6.24
C ILE A 49 -0.41 0.45 5.43
N VAL A 50 -1.65 0.62 5.00
CA VAL A 50 -2.42 -0.36 4.24
C VAL A 50 -2.69 0.15 2.84
N ILE A 51 -2.58 -0.74 1.85
CA ILE A 51 -3.10 -0.54 0.49
C ILE A 51 -4.11 -1.64 0.17
N HIS A 52 -5.30 -1.24 -0.28
CA HIS A 52 -6.17 -2.12 -1.06
C HIS A 52 -5.89 -1.89 -2.53
N ALA A 53 -5.59 -2.96 -3.26
CA ALA A 53 -5.26 -2.87 -4.67
C ALA A 53 -6.03 -3.87 -5.52
N GLU A 54 -6.54 -3.38 -6.64
CA GLU A 54 -7.16 -4.21 -7.66
C GLU A 54 -6.07 -4.80 -8.58
N PRO A 55 -6.16 -6.11 -8.92
CA PRO A 55 -5.35 -6.69 -9.98
C PRO A 55 -5.66 -6.04 -11.34
N MET A 56 -4.62 -5.68 -12.08
CA MET A 56 -4.72 -5.25 -13.47
C MET A 56 -4.18 -6.34 -14.42
N ALA A 57 -4.32 -6.10 -15.73
CA ALA A 57 -3.63 -6.88 -16.74
C ALA A 57 -2.10 -6.87 -16.49
N GLU A 58 -1.41 -7.91 -17.00
CA GLU A 58 0.05 -8.03 -16.92
C GLU A 58 0.61 -8.13 -15.49
N GLY A 59 -0.23 -8.45 -14.49
CA GLY A 59 0.21 -8.70 -13.11
C GLY A 59 0.55 -7.44 -12.30
N ARG A 60 0.26 -6.24 -12.84
CA ARG A 60 0.30 -4.99 -12.09
C ARG A 60 -0.87 -4.88 -11.13
N LEU A 61 -0.72 -4.03 -10.11
CA LEU A 61 -1.73 -3.73 -9.12
C LEU A 61 -2.00 -2.22 -9.12
N ARG A 62 -3.27 -1.85 -9.02
CA ARG A 62 -3.69 -0.46 -8.90
C ARG A 62 -4.24 -0.21 -7.51
N ALA A 63 -3.62 0.73 -6.78
CA ALA A 63 -4.10 1.09 -5.46
C ALA A 63 -5.47 1.80 -5.58
N ARG A 64 -6.45 1.31 -4.82
CA ARG A 64 -7.79 1.90 -4.67
C ARG A 64 -7.91 2.74 -3.41
N ALA A 65 -7.17 2.36 -2.37
CA ALA A 65 -7.12 3.08 -1.10
C ALA A 65 -5.74 2.94 -0.45
N VAL A 66 -5.32 4.00 0.25
CA VAL A 66 -4.09 4.05 1.06
C VAL A 66 -4.44 4.73 2.38
N TYR A 67 -4.15 4.11 3.52
CA TYR A 67 -4.40 4.67 4.86
C TYR A 67 -3.48 4.04 5.91
N ALA A 68 -3.46 4.57 7.13
CA ALA A 68 -2.71 4.01 8.26
C ALA A 68 -3.64 3.36 9.26
N ILE A 69 -3.16 2.28 9.89
CA ILE A 69 -3.70 1.76 11.15
C ILE A 69 -2.77 2.21 12.27
N GLY A 70 -3.33 2.86 13.29
CA GLY A 70 -2.59 3.35 14.46
C GLY A 70 -2.25 2.27 15.48
N ASP A 71 -1.78 2.70 16.65
CA ASP A 71 -1.27 1.82 17.70
C ASP A 71 -2.39 1.12 18.48
N GLU A 72 -3.54 1.78 18.68
CA GLU A 72 -4.73 1.18 19.30
C GLU A 72 -5.43 0.15 18.39
N GLY A 73 -5.09 0.15 17.10
CA GLY A 73 -5.77 -0.65 16.09
C GLY A 73 -6.94 0.07 15.47
N GLU A 74 -7.61 -0.64 14.56
CA GLU A 74 -8.63 -0.04 13.72
C GLU A 74 -10.01 -0.17 14.36
N SER A 75 -10.58 0.96 14.78
CA SER A 75 -11.99 1.13 15.15
C SER A 75 -12.71 2.12 14.20
N ASP A 76 -12.07 2.52 13.10
CA ASP A 76 -12.56 3.59 12.21
C ASP A 76 -13.69 3.13 11.28
N PRO A 77 -14.93 3.65 11.43
CA PRO A 77 -16.06 3.35 10.55
C PRO A 77 -15.93 3.93 9.14
N ALA A 78 -14.98 4.83 8.88
CA ALA A 78 -14.72 5.40 7.56
C ALA A 78 -13.85 4.51 6.66
N ARG A 79 -13.56 3.27 7.09
CA ARG A 79 -12.73 2.34 6.34
C ARG A 79 -13.26 2.16 4.92
N PRO A 80 -12.42 2.34 3.89
CA PRO A 80 -12.85 2.15 2.51
C PRO A 80 -13.33 0.72 2.32
N ASN A 81 -14.55 0.59 1.77
CA ASN A 81 -15.17 -0.71 1.60
C ASN A 81 -14.35 -1.54 0.60
N ARG A 82 -13.92 -2.73 1.01
CA ARG A 82 -13.15 -3.64 0.18
C ARG A 82 -13.98 -4.07 -1.03
N ALA A 83 -13.43 -3.99 -2.25
CA ALA A 83 -14.08 -4.61 -3.39
C ALA A 83 -13.74 -6.11 -3.47
N PRO A 84 -14.68 -6.97 -3.92
CA PRO A 84 -14.37 -8.37 -4.20
C PRO A 84 -13.16 -8.49 -5.13
N GLY A 85 -12.19 -9.33 -4.75
CA GLY A 85 -10.95 -9.53 -5.52
C GLY A 85 -9.80 -8.57 -5.19
N ASP A 86 -10.04 -7.54 -4.37
CA ASP A 86 -8.95 -6.66 -3.90
C ASP A 86 -7.92 -7.47 -3.09
N LYS A 87 -6.65 -7.18 -3.37
CA LYS A 87 -5.50 -7.63 -2.58
C LYS A 87 -5.16 -6.60 -1.53
N VAL A 88 -4.82 -7.07 -0.32
CA VAL A 88 -4.44 -6.22 0.81
C VAL A 88 -2.94 -6.31 1.01
N PHE A 89 -2.32 -5.14 1.14
CA PHE A 89 -0.89 -4.99 1.35
C PHE A 89 -0.64 -4.13 2.59
N VAL A 90 0.39 -4.48 3.36
CA VAL A 90 0.83 -3.70 4.52
C VAL A 90 2.30 -3.30 4.40
N HIS A 91 2.61 -2.07 4.78
CA HIS A 91 3.96 -1.56 4.95
C HIS A 91 4.28 -1.43 6.44
N LEU A 92 5.35 -2.11 6.83
CA LEU A 92 5.76 -2.33 8.22
C LEU A 92 7.00 -1.51 8.60
N LEU A 93 7.57 -0.73 7.68
CA LEU A 93 8.87 -0.06 7.88
C LEU A 93 8.74 1.42 8.25
N ALA A 94 7.51 1.90 8.49
CA ALA A 94 7.24 3.25 8.98
C ALA A 94 7.09 3.19 10.51
N ALA A 95 8.21 3.40 11.22
CA ALA A 95 8.34 3.12 12.65
C ALA A 95 7.53 4.08 13.53
N THR A 96 7.41 5.34 13.11
CA THR A 96 6.69 6.37 13.87
C THR A 96 5.38 6.78 13.19
N GLU A 97 4.48 7.40 13.94
CA GLU A 97 3.26 8.00 13.38
C GLU A 97 3.60 9.07 12.32
N GLU A 98 4.63 9.86 12.55
CA GLU A 98 5.17 10.83 11.58
C GLU A 98 5.60 10.15 10.29
N ASP A 99 6.37 9.06 10.37
CA ASP A 99 6.80 8.30 9.19
C ASP A 99 5.61 7.79 8.39
N ARG A 100 4.58 7.27 9.07
CA ARG A 100 3.35 6.79 8.44
C ARG A 100 2.61 7.92 7.73
N ARG A 101 2.43 9.07 8.39
CA ARG A 101 1.77 10.23 7.80
C ARG A 101 2.54 10.76 6.59
N GLN A 102 3.86 10.86 6.67
CA GLN A 102 4.68 11.34 5.56
C GLN A 102 4.64 10.38 4.36
N ALA A 103 4.69 9.07 4.61
CA ALA A 103 4.58 8.06 3.56
C ALA A 103 3.18 8.06 2.92
N ILE A 104 2.11 8.20 3.69
CA ILE A 104 0.75 8.32 3.15
C ILE A 104 0.61 9.59 2.31
N ALA A 105 1.09 10.74 2.79
CA ALA A 105 1.05 11.98 2.02
C ALA A 105 1.76 11.80 0.67
N ASP A 106 2.91 11.14 0.65
CA ASP A 106 3.68 10.88 -0.56
C ASP A 106 3.01 9.88 -1.53
N LEU A 107 2.30 8.87 -0.99
CA LEU A 107 1.59 7.85 -1.76
C LEU A 107 0.21 8.32 -2.26
N SER A 108 -0.43 9.22 -1.51
CA SER A 108 -1.79 9.72 -1.77
C SER A 108 -1.82 11.04 -2.53
N ALA A 109 -0.68 11.72 -2.67
CA ALA A 109 -0.58 12.90 -3.51
C ALA A 109 -0.92 12.53 -4.96
N ALA A 110 -2.17 12.77 -5.35
CA ALA A 110 -2.52 12.84 -6.76
C ALA A 110 -1.62 13.91 -7.40
N PRO A 111 -1.01 13.69 -8.57
CA PRO A 111 -0.34 14.79 -9.25
C PRO A 111 -1.41 15.80 -9.64
N VAL A 112 -1.37 16.94 -8.96
CA VAL A 112 -2.04 18.16 -9.37
C VAL A 112 -1.41 18.53 -10.70
N ARG A 113 -2.14 18.36 -11.81
CA ARG A 113 -1.80 19.08 -13.04
C ARG A 113 -2.15 20.53 -12.79
N LEU A 114 -1.15 21.40 -12.74
CA LEU A 114 -1.34 22.81 -13.03
C LEU A 114 -1.79 22.88 -14.48
N ALA A 115 -3.05 23.26 -14.70
CA ALA A 115 -3.46 23.71 -16.02
C ALA A 115 -2.75 25.05 -16.26
N ALA A 116 -2.13 25.16 -17.44
CA ALA A 116 -1.54 26.40 -17.94
C ALA A 116 -2.61 27.48 -18.14
#